data_AF-A0A426VQQ2-F1
#
_entry.id   AF-A0A426VQQ2-F1
#
_cell.length_a   1.000
_cell.length_b   1.000
_cell.length_c   1.000
_cell.angle_alpha   90.00
_cell.angle_beta   90.00
_cell.angle_gamma   90.00
#
_symmetry.space_group_name_H-M   'P 1'
#
loop_
_entity.id
_entity.type
_entity.pdbx_description
1 polymer ?
#
loop_
_entity_poly.entity_id
_entity_poly.type
_entity_poly.pdbx_seq_one_letter_code
_entity_poly.pdbx_strand_id
1 'polypeptide(L)'
;MKYIALSIMLFLLSGCATTEHNVEQTKQFIGPVKTETSARFVPLTEVIKALVSQCAQKHNVTFNQYYKGAQHLQGFIHTYCGTDSTTKQLKAIEALRLQDYWPEDYNIWFESLAWHTQNLREQKISNYYADNKAQQHKAQLLQTQKQLAELKQKLADIETQRLKTDLSETPSLEEDVL
;
A
#
# COMPACT_ATOMS: atom_id res chain seq x y z
N MET A 1 -39.68 35.30 42.57
CA MET A 1 -39.77 34.63 43.88
C MET A 1 -39.65 33.13 43.65
N LYS A 2 -38.74 32.47 44.38
CA LYS A 2 -38.45 31.04 44.35
C LYS A 2 -39.51 30.27 45.18
N TYR A 3 -39.95 29.11 44.71
CA TYR A 3 -40.46 27.97 45.49
C TYR A 3 -39.93 26.74 44.73
N ILE A 4 -38.86 26.02 45.06
CA ILE A 4 -38.46 25.27 46.28
C ILE A 4 -39.53 24.27 46.75
N ALA A 5 -39.23 23.00 46.44
CA ALA A 5 -39.55 21.76 47.17
C ALA A 5 -41.03 21.35 47.16
N LEU A 6 -41.46 20.08 47.21
CA LEU A 6 -40.98 18.83 47.81
C LEU A 6 -41.78 17.72 47.06
N SER A 7 -41.17 16.67 46.53
CA SER A 7 -40.82 15.41 47.21
C SER A 7 -41.90 14.31 47.13
N ILE A 8 -41.45 13.13 46.70
CA ILE A 8 -41.64 11.83 47.39
C ILE A 8 -43.09 11.41 47.64
N MET A 9 -43.56 10.37 46.93
CA MET A 9 -44.36 9.24 47.46
C MET A 9 -44.87 8.37 46.30
N LEU A 10 -43.99 7.53 45.75
CA LEU A 10 -44.39 6.33 45.02
C LEU A 10 -43.58 5.14 45.56
N PHE A 11 -43.67 4.98 46.88
CA PHE A 11 -43.43 3.72 47.55
C PHE A 11 -44.63 3.44 48.43
N LEU A 12 -45.01 2.16 48.50
CA LEU A 12 -46.12 1.57 49.26
C LEU A 12 -47.44 1.49 48.48
N LEU A 13 -47.68 0.37 47.82
CA LEU A 13 -48.77 -0.52 48.22
C LEU A 13 -48.34 -1.99 48.00
N SER A 14 -48.63 -2.77 49.03
CA SER A 14 -48.08 -4.05 49.44
C SER A 14 -49.08 -5.20 49.25
N GLY A 15 -48.56 -6.43 49.16
CA GLY A 15 -49.25 -7.69 49.48
C GLY A 15 -49.74 -8.47 48.25
N CYS A 16 -49.72 -9.80 48.20
CA CYS A 16 -49.70 -10.78 49.28
C CYS A 16 -49.31 -12.19 48.79
N ALA A 17 -48.78 -12.97 49.74
CA ALA A 17 -48.90 -14.41 49.94
C ALA A 17 -48.09 -15.43 49.11
N THR A 18 -47.52 -16.32 49.91
CA THR A 18 -46.67 -17.49 49.70
C THR A 18 -47.32 -18.61 48.89
N THR A 19 -46.54 -19.23 48.01
CA THR A 19 -46.65 -20.66 47.72
C THR A 19 -45.24 -21.26 47.68
N GLU A 20 -44.99 -22.19 48.59
CA GLU A 20 -43.84 -23.07 48.55
C GLU A 20 -43.93 -23.92 47.27
N HIS A 21 -42.97 -23.75 46.37
CA HIS A 21 -42.69 -24.74 45.36
C HIS A 21 -41.25 -25.20 45.53
N ASN A 22 -41.10 -26.40 46.09
CA ASN A 22 -39.91 -27.22 45.93
C ASN A 22 -39.61 -27.34 44.44
N VAL A 23 -38.59 -26.62 43.97
CA VAL A 23 -37.88 -26.93 42.75
C VAL A 23 -36.43 -27.04 43.16
N GLU A 24 -35.93 -28.26 43.12
CA GLU A 24 -34.53 -28.59 43.29
C GLU A 24 -33.69 -27.60 42.47
N GLN A 25 -32.97 -26.71 43.15
CA GLN A 25 -31.87 -25.98 42.55
C GLN A 25 -30.79 -27.00 42.21
N THR A 26 -30.89 -27.59 41.02
CA THR A 26 -29.70 -28.05 40.30
C THR A 26 -28.74 -26.87 40.30
N LYS A 27 -27.71 -26.93 41.15
CA LYS A 27 -26.52 -26.09 41.04
C LYS A 27 -25.89 -26.40 39.69
N GLN A 28 -26.41 -25.80 38.63
CA GLN A 28 -25.65 -25.64 37.41
C GLN A 28 -24.44 -24.80 37.80
N PHE A 29 -23.27 -25.45 37.76
CA PHE A 29 -22.00 -24.77 37.80
C PHE A 29 -21.98 -23.79 36.62
N ILE A 30 -22.32 -22.53 36.88
CA ILE A 30 -22.04 -21.42 35.97
C ILE A 30 -20.55 -21.16 36.16
N GLY A 31 -19.72 -21.92 35.45
CA GLY A 31 -18.32 -21.56 35.26
C GLY A 31 -18.25 -20.15 34.67
N PRO A 32 -17.13 -19.42 34.83
CA PRO A 32 -17.04 -18.05 34.36
C PRO A 32 -17.42 -17.99 32.87
N VAL A 33 -18.57 -17.38 32.59
CA VAL A 33 -18.97 -17.02 31.24
C VAL A 33 -17.84 -16.11 30.75
N LYS A 34 -17.12 -16.52 29.70
CA LYS A 34 -16.14 -15.67 29.04
C LYS A 34 -16.90 -14.49 28.45
N THR A 35 -17.06 -13.43 29.24
CA THR A 35 -17.58 -12.16 28.76
C THR A 35 -16.56 -11.58 27.79
N GLU A 36 -17.04 -10.96 26.70
CA GLU A 36 -16.23 -10.26 25.69
C GLU A 36 -15.20 -9.29 26.30
N THR A 37 -15.45 -8.82 27.53
CA THR A 37 -14.56 -8.00 28.36
C THR A 37 -13.20 -8.64 28.67
N SER A 38 -12.99 -9.92 28.37
CA SER A 38 -11.71 -10.63 28.53
C SER A 38 -10.99 -10.94 27.20
N ALA A 39 -11.52 -10.46 26.07
CA ALA A 39 -10.96 -10.73 24.75
C ALA A 39 -9.55 -10.13 24.63
N ARG A 40 -8.55 -11.02 24.52
CA ARG A 40 -7.16 -10.65 24.23
C ARG A 40 -7.06 -10.22 22.76
N PHE A 41 -6.04 -9.44 22.42
CA PHE A 41 -5.64 -9.27 21.03
C PHE A 41 -4.98 -10.54 20.51
N VAL A 42 -4.98 -10.71 19.18
CA VAL A 42 -4.16 -11.74 18.53
C VAL A 42 -2.70 -11.50 18.92
N PRO A 43 -1.87 -12.53 19.16
CA PRO A 43 -0.44 -12.31 19.34
C PRO A 43 0.16 -11.63 18.10
N LEU A 44 0.94 -10.55 18.28
CA LEU A 44 1.49 -9.77 17.16
C LEU A 44 2.33 -10.63 16.21
N THR A 45 3.04 -11.62 16.74
CA THR A 45 3.81 -12.60 15.95
C THR A 45 2.94 -13.38 14.98
N GLU A 46 1.72 -13.76 15.37
CA GLU A 46 0.77 -14.46 14.49
C GLU A 46 0.17 -13.50 13.44
N VAL A 47 -0.04 -12.23 13.80
CA VAL A 47 -0.45 -11.19 12.83
C VAL A 47 0.62 -10.98 11.77
N ILE A 48 1.89 -10.86 12.17
CA ILE A 48 3.01 -10.69 11.25
C ILE A 48 3.17 -11.91 10.34
N LYS A 49 3.10 -13.13 10.89
CA LYS A 49 3.13 -14.36 10.08
C LYS A 49 2.00 -14.39 9.05
N ALA A 50 0.79 -14.04 9.45
CA ALA A 50 -0.37 -14.01 8.57
C ALA A 50 -0.20 -12.94 7.46
N LEU A 51 0.29 -11.75 7.80
CA LEU A 51 0.59 -10.71 6.82
C LEU A 51 1.61 -11.22 5.79
N VAL A 52 2.74 -11.78 6.24
CA VAL A 52 3.78 -12.31 5.36
C VAL A 52 3.25 -13.43 4.48
N SER A 53 2.49 -14.38 5.05
CA SER A 53 1.90 -15.50 4.31
C SER A 53 0.90 -15.02 3.25
N GLN A 54 0.04 -14.03 3.58
CA GLN A 54 -0.92 -13.51 2.61
C GLN A 54 -0.22 -12.75 1.49
N CYS A 55 0.74 -11.88 1.82
CA CYS A 55 1.47 -11.10 0.82
C CYS A 55 2.33 -11.99 -0.10
N ALA A 56 2.89 -13.10 0.41
CA ALA A 56 3.73 -14.00 -0.39
C ALA A 56 2.91 -15.06 -1.17
N GLN A 57 1.96 -15.71 -0.51
CA GLN A 57 1.29 -16.92 -1.00
C GLN A 57 -0.22 -16.74 -1.24
N LYS A 58 -0.76 -15.55 -0.97
CA LYS A 58 -2.21 -15.24 -1.11
C LYS A 58 -3.11 -16.20 -0.31
N HIS A 59 -2.60 -16.72 0.81
CA HIS A 59 -3.35 -17.55 1.74
C HIS A 59 -4.36 -16.75 2.55
N ASN A 60 -5.63 -17.14 2.46
CA ASN A 60 -6.69 -16.53 3.27
C ASN A 60 -6.32 -16.50 4.75
N VAL A 61 -6.41 -15.30 5.32
CA VAL A 61 -6.12 -15.08 6.73
C VAL A 61 -7.42 -15.17 7.51
N THR A 62 -7.42 -16.01 8.53
CA THR A 62 -8.52 -16.11 9.47
C THR A 62 -7.96 -16.20 10.88
N PHE A 63 -8.35 -15.24 11.70
CA PHE A 63 -8.13 -15.26 13.14
C PHE A 63 -9.40 -15.72 13.85
N ASN A 64 -9.23 -16.28 15.03
CA ASN A 64 -10.37 -16.61 15.87
C ASN A 64 -11.16 -15.33 16.23
N GLN A 65 -12.47 -15.35 15.99
CA GLN A 65 -13.38 -14.22 16.26
C GLN A 65 -13.43 -13.80 17.74
N TYR A 66 -13.00 -14.65 18.67
CA TYR A 66 -12.89 -14.30 20.09
C TYR A 66 -11.75 -13.32 20.41
N TYR A 67 -10.83 -13.06 19.47
CA TYR A 67 -9.81 -12.04 19.66
C TYR A 67 -10.34 -10.64 19.35
N LYS A 68 -9.98 -9.67 20.20
CA LYS A 68 -10.25 -8.26 19.93
C LYS A 68 -9.52 -7.81 18.66
N GLY A 69 -10.21 -7.07 17.80
CA GLY A 69 -9.66 -6.56 16.54
C GLY A 69 -9.44 -7.62 15.46
N ALA A 70 -9.87 -8.88 15.65
CA ALA A 70 -9.62 -9.97 14.70
C ALA A 70 -10.12 -9.67 13.28
N GLN A 71 -11.34 -9.15 13.16
CA GLN A 71 -11.93 -8.80 11.86
C GLN A 71 -11.22 -7.62 11.20
N HIS A 72 -10.86 -6.60 11.99
CA HIS A 72 -10.08 -5.45 11.52
C HIS A 72 -8.72 -5.88 10.98
N LEU A 73 -8.01 -6.76 11.70
CA LEU A 73 -6.73 -7.31 11.26
C LEU A 73 -6.85 -8.16 9.99
N GLN A 74 -7.88 -9.00 9.88
CA GLN A 74 -8.14 -9.78 8.66
C GLN A 74 -8.40 -8.89 7.45
N GLY A 75 -9.30 -7.92 7.60
CA GLY A 75 -9.64 -6.97 6.53
C GLY A 75 -8.45 -6.12 6.12
N PHE A 76 -7.65 -5.67 7.11
CA PHE A 76 -6.41 -4.96 6.85
C PHE A 76 -5.42 -5.80 6.06
N ILE A 77 -5.11 -7.03 6.49
CA ILE A 77 -4.12 -7.88 5.82
C ILE A 77 -4.56 -8.18 4.38
N HIS A 78 -5.85 -8.46 4.17
CA HIS A 78 -6.39 -8.66 2.83
C HIS A 78 -6.24 -7.40 1.97
N THR A 79 -6.59 -6.23 2.50
CA THR A 79 -6.50 -4.95 1.77
C THR A 79 -5.06 -4.57 1.47
N TYR A 80 -4.16 -4.70 2.44
CA TYR A 80 -2.75 -4.33 2.33
C TYR A 80 -2.00 -5.23 1.33
N CYS A 81 -2.20 -6.55 1.41
CA CYS A 81 -1.56 -7.51 0.50
C CYS A 81 -2.28 -7.63 -0.86
N GLY A 82 -3.52 -7.17 -0.97
CA GLY A 82 -4.32 -7.25 -2.20
C GLY A 82 -4.06 -6.14 -3.23
N THR A 83 -3.08 -5.27 -2.99
CA THR A 83 -2.79 -4.11 -3.84
C THR A 83 -1.29 -3.84 -3.96
N ASP A 84 -0.84 -3.48 -5.18
CA ASP A 84 0.54 -3.06 -5.43
C ASP A 84 0.77 -1.55 -5.19
N SER A 85 -0.32 -0.80 -4.98
CA SER A 85 -0.29 0.64 -4.68
C SER A 85 0.12 0.90 -3.24
N THR A 86 1.31 1.47 -3.06
CA THR A 86 1.82 1.89 -1.75
C THR A 86 0.96 2.98 -1.11
N THR A 87 0.28 3.81 -1.90
CA THR A 87 -0.71 4.77 -1.40
C THR A 87 -1.92 4.09 -0.77
N LYS A 88 -2.44 3.02 -1.40
CA LYS A 88 -3.56 2.25 -0.81
C LYS A 88 -3.11 1.51 0.44
N GLN A 89 -1.90 0.95 0.44
CA GLN A 89 -1.29 0.30 1.60
C GLN A 89 -1.17 1.26 2.80
N LEU A 90 -0.64 2.47 2.60
CA LEU A 90 -0.54 3.48 3.65
C LEU A 90 -1.91 3.85 4.23
N LYS A 91 -2.92 4.05 3.38
CA LYS A 91 -4.30 4.29 3.83
C LYS A 91 -4.89 3.13 4.61
N ALA A 92 -4.57 1.89 4.24
CA ALA A 92 -5.02 0.72 4.99
C ALA A 92 -4.40 0.67 6.40
N ILE A 93 -3.12 1.04 6.55
CA ILE A 93 -2.48 1.13 7.86
C ILE A 93 -3.15 2.23 8.71
N GLU A 94 -3.35 3.42 8.14
CA GLU A 94 -4.00 4.54 8.82
C GLU A 94 -5.42 4.16 9.27
N ALA A 95 -6.20 3.53 8.40
CA ALA A 95 -7.54 3.06 8.74
C ALA A 95 -7.51 2.03 9.88
N LEU A 96 -6.58 1.07 9.86
CA LEU A 96 -6.46 0.09 10.93
C LEU A 96 -6.14 0.75 12.28
N ARG A 97 -5.21 1.72 12.31
CA ARG A 97 -4.85 2.47 13.53
C ARG A 97 -6.05 3.16 14.19
N LEU A 98 -7.01 3.61 13.39
CA LEU A 98 -8.19 4.34 13.85
C LEU A 98 -9.37 3.45 14.26
N GLN A 99 -9.33 2.14 13.92
CA GLN A 99 -10.46 1.22 14.13
C GLN A 99 -10.61 0.71 15.56
N ASP A 100 -9.56 0.79 16.38
CA ASP A 100 -9.52 0.18 17.72
C ASP A 100 -8.52 0.88 18.65
N TYR A 101 -8.65 0.64 19.95
CA TYR A 101 -7.62 0.97 20.95
C TYR A 101 -6.59 -0.17 21.01
N TRP A 102 -5.54 -0.05 20.19
CA TRP A 102 -4.49 -1.05 20.04
C TRP A 102 -3.48 -1.03 21.20
N PRO A 103 -2.91 -2.20 21.57
CA PRO A 103 -1.76 -2.25 22.47
C PRO A 103 -0.54 -1.53 21.91
N GLU A 104 0.39 -1.13 22.77
CA GLU A 104 1.58 -0.37 22.37
C GLU A 104 2.43 -1.09 21.32
N ASP A 105 2.66 -2.40 21.49
CA ASP A 105 3.42 -3.21 20.53
C ASP A 105 2.81 -3.17 19.13
N TYR A 106 1.48 -3.07 19.02
CA TYR A 106 0.78 -2.92 17.74
C TYR A 106 1.02 -1.53 17.15
N ASN A 107 0.97 -0.47 17.96
CA ASN A 107 1.23 0.89 17.49
C ASN A 107 2.65 1.02 16.92
N ILE A 108 3.64 0.48 17.63
CA ILE A 108 5.04 0.42 17.17
C ILE A 108 5.14 -0.33 15.84
N TRP A 109 4.45 -1.46 15.73
CA TRP A 109 4.42 -2.23 14.50
C TRP A 109 3.76 -1.48 13.34
N PHE A 110 2.63 -0.80 13.55
CA PHE A 110 1.96 0.00 12.53
C PHE A 110 2.83 1.14 12.04
N GLU A 111 3.55 1.82 12.94
CA GLU A 111 4.48 2.89 12.59
C GLU A 111 5.65 2.36 11.76
N SER A 112 6.22 1.23 12.18
CA SER A 112 7.29 0.57 11.43
C SER A 112 6.82 0.17 10.02
N LEU A 113 5.62 -0.39 9.92
CA LEU A 113 5.02 -0.79 8.64
C LEU A 113 4.72 0.41 7.74
N ALA A 114 4.23 1.51 8.32
CA ALA A 114 3.98 2.75 7.59
C ALA A 114 5.28 3.35 7.06
N TRP A 115 6.32 3.40 7.90
CA TRP A 115 7.64 3.88 7.52
C TRP A 115 8.23 3.07 6.36
N HIS A 116 8.21 1.74 6.44
CA HIS A 116 8.67 0.87 5.37
C HIS A 116 7.88 1.08 4.07
N THR A 117 6.55 1.20 4.16
CA THR A 117 5.68 1.39 2.99
C THR A 117 5.93 2.76 2.33
N GLN A 118 6.17 3.80 3.13
CA GLN A 118 6.49 5.13 2.65
C GLN A 118 7.85 5.15 1.94
N ASN A 119 8.88 4.51 2.50
CA ASN A 119 10.18 4.39 1.85
C ASN A 119 10.08 3.64 0.51
N LEU A 120 9.31 2.54 0.48
CA LEU A 120 9.07 1.81 -0.77
C LEU A 120 8.35 2.68 -1.81
N ARG A 121 7.41 3.54 -1.38
CA ARG A 121 6.74 4.49 -2.27
C ARG A 121 7.74 5.47 -2.89
N GLU A 122 8.62 6.04 -2.08
CA GLU A 122 9.63 6.99 -2.54
C GLU A 122 10.60 6.34 -3.53
N GLN A 123 11.02 5.10 -3.24
CA GLN A 123 11.83 4.30 -4.17
C GLN A 123 11.11 4.03 -5.49
N LYS A 124 9.84 3.60 -5.46
CA LYS A 124 9.04 3.37 -6.69
C LYS A 124 8.92 4.64 -7.53
N ILE A 125 8.69 5.78 -6.90
CA ILE A 125 8.60 7.08 -7.58
C ILE A 125 9.95 7.46 -8.20
N SER A 126 11.04 7.33 -7.43
CA SER A 126 12.39 7.63 -7.90
C SER A 126 12.76 6.76 -9.11
N ASN A 127 12.51 5.45 -9.03
CA ASN A 127 12.78 4.51 -10.12
C ASN A 127 11.98 4.86 -11.38
N TYR A 128 10.70 5.21 -11.24
CA TYR A 128 9.88 5.65 -12.37
C TYR A 128 10.49 6.85 -13.10
N TYR A 129 10.94 7.87 -12.36
CA TYR A 129 11.58 9.03 -12.97
C TYR A 129 12.94 8.71 -13.60
N ALA A 130 13.74 7.85 -12.96
CA ALA A 130 15.01 7.40 -13.49
C ALA A 130 14.84 6.63 -14.82
N ASP A 131 13.88 5.71 -14.88
CA ASP A 131 13.57 4.94 -16.09
C ASP A 131 13.08 5.84 -17.22
N ASN A 132 12.21 6.79 -16.92
CA ASN A 132 11.68 7.73 -17.91
C ASN A 132 12.80 8.62 -18.48
N LYS A 133 13.71 9.08 -17.63
CA LYS A 133 14.91 9.83 -18.05
C LYS A 133 15.84 8.97 -18.93
N ALA A 134 16.04 7.70 -18.57
CA ALA A 134 16.84 6.77 -19.37
C ALA A 134 16.23 6.55 -20.77
N GLN A 135 14.90 6.42 -20.86
CA GLN A 135 14.19 6.32 -22.14
C GLN A 135 14.34 7.58 -22.99
N GLN A 136 14.25 8.77 -22.39
CA GLN A 136 14.48 10.04 -23.09
C GLN A 136 15.91 10.12 -23.65
N HIS A 137 16.92 9.77 -22.85
CA HIS A 137 18.31 9.74 -23.33
C HIS A 137 18.54 8.72 -24.45
N LYS A 138 17.89 7.56 -24.39
CA LYS A 138 17.91 6.58 -25.48
C LYS A 138 17.32 7.13 -26.77
N ALA A 139 16.20 7.85 -26.69
CA ALA A 139 15.59 8.49 -27.85
C ALA A 139 16.49 9.58 -28.45
N GLN A 140 17.12 10.41 -27.60
CA GLN A 140 18.09 11.42 -28.03
C GLN A 140 19.29 10.79 -28.73
N LEU A 141 19.86 9.72 -28.18
CA LEU A 141 20.99 9.01 -28.77
C LEU A 141 20.64 8.49 -30.18
N LEU A 142 19.47 7.89 -30.37
CA LEU A 142 19.01 7.41 -31.68
C LEU A 142 18.87 8.57 -32.68
N GLN A 143 18.33 9.72 -32.24
CA GLN A 143 18.22 10.90 -33.08
C GLN A 143 19.59 11.43 -33.49
N THR A 144 20.53 11.54 -32.56
CA THR A 144 21.90 11.99 -32.85
C THR A 144 22.63 11.02 -33.77
N GLN A 145 22.44 9.70 -33.61
CA GLN A 145 22.98 8.71 -34.53
C GLN A 145 22.45 8.89 -35.96
N LYS A 146 21.15 9.17 -36.11
CA LYS A 146 20.56 9.48 -37.42
C LYS A 146 21.17 10.74 -38.03
N GLN A 147 21.27 11.83 -37.27
CA GLN A 147 21.88 13.08 -37.73
C GLN A 147 23.35 12.89 -38.13
N LEU A 148 24.11 12.10 -37.37
CA LEU A 148 25.49 11.77 -37.71
C LEU A 148 25.58 10.99 -39.02
N ALA A 149 24.70 10.02 -39.25
CA ALA A 149 24.65 9.28 -40.51
C ALA A 149 24.33 10.21 -41.70
N GLU A 150 23.37 11.12 -41.53
CA GLU A 150 23.03 12.14 -42.54
C GLU A 150 24.21 13.08 -42.84
N LEU A 151 24.93 13.54 -41.81
CA LEU A 151 26.11 14.39 -41.98
C LEU A 151 27.26 13.66 -42.67
N LYS A 152 27.48 12.38 -42.34
CA LYS A 152 28.47 11.54 -43.03
C LYS A 152 28.14 11.38 -44.51
N GLN A 153 26.85 11.17 -44.83
CA GLN A 153 26.41 11.08 -46.22
C GLN A 153 26.67 12.40 -46.97
N LYS A 154 26.27 13.54 -46.38
CA LYS A 154 26.52 14.86 -46.97
C LYS A 154 28.01 15.13 -47.18
N LEU A 155 28.86 14.73 -46.24
CA LEU A 155 30.31 14.86 -46.38
C LEU A 155 30.84 14.04 -47.56
N ALA A 156 30.42 12.77 -47.68
CA ALA A 156 30.79 11.91 -48.80
C ALA A 156 30.32 12.46 -50.16
N ASP A 157 29.12 13.04 -50.20
CA ASP A 157 28.57 13.68 -51.41
C ASP A 157 29.43 14.91 -51.81
N ILE A 158 29.83 15.74 -50.84
CA ILE A 158 30.72 16.90 -51.06
C ILE A 158 32.09 16.45 -51.57
N GLU A 159 32.69 15.43 -50.97
CA GLU A 159 33.99 14.89 -51.41
C GLU A 159 33.91 14.35 -52.84
N THR A 160 32.82 13.63 -53.17
CA THR A 160 32.58 13.12 -54.53
C THR A 160 32.40 14.25 -55.54
N GLN A 161 31.70 15.33 -55.16
CA GLN A 161 31.56 16.51 -56.01
C GLN A 161 32.91 17.17 -56.29
N ARG A 162 33.75 17.37 -55.25
CA ARG A 162 35.09 17.96 -55.42
C ARG A 162 35.95 17.15 -56.38
N LEU A 163 36.01 15.83 -56.20
CA LEU A 163 36.78 14.94 -57.08
C LEU A 163 36.32 15.02 -58.55
N LYS A 164 35.00 15.12 -58.78
CA LYS A 164 34.45 15.25 -60.15
C LYS A 164 34.74 16.61 -60.79
N THR A 165 34.72 17.69 -60.01
CA THR A 165 35.05 19.03 -60.50
C THR A 165 36.54 19.13 -60.86
N ASP A 166 37.44 18.61 -60.02
CA ASP A 166 38.88 18.60 -60.31
C ASP A 166 39.22 17.78 -61.58
N LEU A 167 38.51 16.66 -61.82
CA LEU A 167 38.67 15.87 -63.06
C LEU A 167 38.13 16.58 -64.31
N SER A 168 37.13 17.47 -64.15
CA SER A 168 36.54 18.24 -65.24
C SER A 168 37.39 19.45 -65.66
N GLU A 169 38.35 19.89 -64.83
CA GLU A 169 39.23 21.02 -65.12
C GLU A 169 40.59 20.60 -65.72
N THR A 170 40.78 19.31 -66.06
CA THR A 170 41.95 18.87 -66.82
C THR A 170 41.91 19.52 -68.21
N PRO A 171 42.86 20.41 -68.58
CA PRO A 171 42.83 21.05 -69.90
C PRO A 171 43.06 19.96 -70.95
N SER A 172 42.14 19.84 -71.90
CA SER A 172 42.44 19.18 -73.16
C SER A 172 43.57 19.96 -73.84
N LEU A 173 44.79 19.45 -73.72
CA LEU A 173 45.85 19.77 -74.68
C LEU A 173 45.40 19.17 -76.02
N GLU A 174 44.62 19.95 -76.77
CA GLU A 174 44.56 19.78 -78.22
C GLU A 174 45.97 20.10 -78.74
N GLU A 175 46.71 19.04 -79.04
CA GLU A 175 47.87 19.10 -79.92
C GLU A 175 47.38 19.53 -81.31
N ASP A 176 47.55 20.82 -81.62
CA ASP A 176 47.58 21.31 -82.99
C ASP A 176 48.78 20.64 -83.70
N VAL A 177 48.49 19.66 -84.56
CA VAL A 177 49.45 19.13 -85.54
C VAL A 177 48.98 19.56 -86.94
N LEU A 178 49.72 20.55 -87.45
CA LEU A 178 49.95 21.01 -88.83
C LEU A 178 48.95 20.62 -89.95
#